data_AF-A0A7S3IB42-F1
#
_entry.id   AF-A0A7S3IB42-F1
#
_cell.length_a   1.000
_cell.length_b   1.000
_cell.length_c   1.000
_cell.angle_alpha   90.00
_cell.angle_beta   90.00
_cell.angle_gamma   90.00
#
_symmetry.space_group_name_H-M   'P 1'
#
loop_
_entity.id
_entity.type
_entity.pdbx_description
1 polymer ?
#
loop_
_entity_poly.entity_id
_entity_poly.type
_entity_poly.pdbx_seq_one_letter_code
_entity_poly.pdbx_strand_id
1 'polypeptide(L)'
;MELNSEESDSDFIPEEKPPQEELKPKVQSERTQKLWEEMKAEKPQKTPKKESLDEAMQAAMKVKAKMNPNKNLNVNYAGESSSAPLKRTRPSLDKLLSEVTKKKPLNSLAKSQVDWENYKDKLGIEDTLSKNRKSGFIQKQEFLQTTKEREKDHISNLKRKKPNQ
;
A
#
# COMPACT_ATOMS: atom_id res chain seq x y z
N MET A 1 63.00 -16.47 3.81
CA MET A 1 62.52 -15.17 4.35
C MET A 1 62.28 -14.30 3.15
N GLU A 2 61.04 -14.19 2.71
CA GLU A 2 60.65 -13.23 1.68
C GLU A 2 59.61 -12.32 2.31
N LEU A 3 59.99 -11.05 2.42
CA LEU A 3 59.13 -9.93 2.75
C LEU A 3 58.29 -9.63 1.52
N ASN A 4 56.97 -9.71 1.64
CA ASN A 4 56.08 -8.93 0.79
C ASN A 4 55.16 -8.14 1.71
N SER A 5 55.52 -6.87 1.81
CA SER A 5 54.82 -5.76 2.45
C SER A 5 53.42 -5.58 1.87
N GLU A 6 52.51 -5.21 2.75
CA GLU A 6 51.24 -4.57 2.43
C GLU A 6 51.44 -3.41 1.46
N GLU A 7 50.63 -3.34 0.41
CA GLU A 7 50.13 -2.05 -0.06
C GLU A 7 48.72 -2.22 -0.64
N SER A 8 47.85 -1.35 -0.15
CA SER A 8 46.41 -1.36 -0.29
C SER A 8 46.02 -0.78 -1.64
N ASP A 9 45.51 -1.60 -2.55
CA ASP A 9 44.76 -1.11 -3.69
C ASP A 9 43.33 -0.81 -3.25
N SER A 10 43.16 0.40 -2.72
CA SER A 10 41.89 1.09 -2.74
C SER A 10 41.55 1.42 -4.19
N ASP A 11 40.72 0.58 -4.81
CA ASP A 11 40.01 0.93 -6.04
C ASP A 11 39.05 2.09 -5.73
N PHE A 12 39.60 3.30 -5.79
CA PHE A 12 38.86 4.55 -5.89
C PHE A 12 38.17 4.55 -7.25
N ILE A 13 36.96 4.02 -7.29
CA ILE A 13 36.02 4.20 -8.39
C ILE A 13 35.67 5.69 -8.40
N PRO A 14 36.00 6.45 -9.46
CA PRO A 14 35.46 7.80 -9.59
C PRO A 14 33.94 7.68 -9.69
N GLU A 15 33.22 8.25 -8.72
CA GLU A 15 31.78 8.47 -8.83
C GLU A 15 31.52 9.37 -10.04
N GLU A 16 31.27 8.76 -11.20
CA GLU A 16 30.52 9.40 -12.26
C GLU A 16 29.13 9.70 -11.69
N LYS A 17 28.98 10.95 -11.25
CA LYS A 17 27.72 11.61 -10.94
C LYS A 17 26.68 11.19 -12.01
N PRO A 18 25.53 10.61 -11.63
CA PRO A 18 24.51 10.27 -12.61
C PRO A 18 24.17 11.54 -13.40
N PRO A 19 24.02 11.47 -14.73
CA PRO A 19 23.62 12.61 -15.53
C PRO A 19 22.38 13.22 -14.87
N GLN A 20 22.48 14.50 -14.52
CA GLN A 20 21.32 15.28 -14.14
C GLN A 20 20.44 15.29 -15.40
N GLU A 21 19.50 14.35 -15.45
CA GLU A 21 18.45 14.34 -16.46
C GLU A 21 17.66 15.61 -16.22
N GLU A 22 17.99 16.63 -17.01
CA GLU A 22 17.37 17.93 -16.98
C GLU A 22 15.86 17.73 -16.98
N LEU A 23 15.20 18.24 -15.94
CA LEU A 23 13.76 18.34 -15.87
C LEU A 23 13.29 19.10 -17.10
N LYS A 24 12.93 18.35 -18.16
CA LYS A 24 12.25 18.90 -19.32
C LYS A 24 11.09 19.73 -18.78
N PRO A 25 10.98 21.02 -19.15
CA PRO A 25 9.85 21.82 -18.69
C PRO A 25 8.60 21.04 -19.01
N LYS A 26 7.70 20.92 -18.03
CA LYS A 26 6.38 20.31 -18.20
C LYS A 26 5.68 21.12 -19.29
N VAL A 27 5.85 20.73 -20.55
CA VAL A 27 5.12 21.28 -21.68
C VAL A 27 3.69 20.82 -21.42
N GLN A 28 2.93 21.68 -20.77
CA GLN A 28 1.50 21.51 -20.66
C GLN A 28 1.01 21.41 -22.09
N SER A 29 0.61 20.21 -22.50
CA SER A 29 0.04 20.00 -23.82
C SER A 29 -1.08 21.02 -24.05
N GLU A 30 -1.22 21.51 -25.27
CA GLU A 30 -2.29 22.46 -25.63
C GLU A 30 -3.67 21.95 -25.19
N ARG A 31 -3.85 20.61 -25.18
CA ARG A 31 -5.04 19.93 -24.65
C ARG A 31 -5.31 20.24 -23.18
N THR A 32 -4.29 20.24 -22.34
CA THR A 32 -4.42 20.59 -20.92
C THR A 32 -4.70 22.07 -20.72
N GLN A 33 -4.16 22.96 -21.56
CA GLN A 33 -4.45 24.40 -21.48
C GLN A 33 -5.90 24.70 -21.92
N LYS A 34 -6.37 24.08 -23.01
CA LYS A 34 -7.77 24.17 -23.46
C LYS A 34 -8.78 23.71 -22.41
N LEU A 35 -8.48 22.62 -21.69
CA LEU A 35 -9.32 22.13 -20.59
C LEU A 35 -9.43 23.13 -19.43
N TRP A 36 -8.34 23.87 -19.14
CA TRP A 36 -8.34 24.91 -18.12
C TRP A 36 -9.06 26.19 -18.56
N GLU A 37 -9.05 26.50 -19.85
CA GLU A 37 -9.83 27.62 -20.41
C GLU A 37 -11.33 27.28 -20.47
N GLU A 38 -11.69 26.07 -20.87
CA GLU A 38 -13.07 25.58 -20.92
C GLU A 38 -13.72 25.58 -19.53
N MET A 39 -13.00 25.15 -18.49
CA MET A 39 -13.48 25.21 -17.11
C MET A 39 -13.60 26.64 -16.53
N LYS A 40 -12.87 27.63 -17.07
CA LYS A 40 -13.03 29.04 -16.67
C LYS A 40 -14.14 29.73 -17.47
N ALA A 41 -14.44 29.24 -18.66
CA ALA A 41 -15.49 29.76 -19.53
C ALA A 41 -16.90 29.27 -19.16
N GLU A 42 -17.03 28.19 -18.39
CA GLU A 42 -18.32 27.71 -17.89
C GLU A 42 -18.83 28.57 -16.72
N LYS A 43 -19.58 29.62 -17.07
CA LYS A 43 -20.28 30.49 -16.12
C LYS A 43 -21.19 29.67 -15.20
N PRO A 44 -21.29 29.98 -13.90
CA PRO A 44 -22.23 29.31 -13.01
C PRO A 44 -23.66 29.50 -13.52
N GLN A 45 -24.32 28.40 -13.88
CA GLN A 45 -25.75 28.40 -14.14
C GLN A 45 -26.47 28.87 -12.86
N LYS A 46 -27.03 30.08 -12.94
CA LYS A 46 -28.03 30.58 -11.99
C LYS A 46 -29.34 29.84 -12.21
N THR A 47 -29.89 29.25 -11.14
CA THR A 47 -31.35 29.22 -10.88
C THR A 47 -31.56 29.24 -9.34
N PRO A 48 -32.75 29.61 -8.83
CA PRO A 48 -33.35 30.95 -8.83
C PRO A 48 -33.57 31.53 -7.40
N LYS A 49 -33.98 32.79 -7.34
CA LYS A 49 -34.19 33.64 -6.16
C LYS A 49 -35.22 33.10 -5.14
N LYS A 50 -34.85 33.27 -3.86
CA LYS A 50 -35.69 33.63 -2.69
C LYS A 50 -36.75 32.62 -2.24
N GLU A 51 -36.31 31.64 -1.46
CA GLU A 51 -37.07 31.22 -0.27
C GLU A 51 -36.19 31.47 0.96
N SER A 52 -36.85 31.83 2.06
CA SER A 52 -36.28 32.62 3.15
C SER A 52 -35.00 32.03 3.73
N LEU A 53 -34.02 32.92 3.99
CA LEU A 53 -32.74 32.55 4.59
C LEU A 53 -32.96 31.87 5.96
N ASP A 54 -34.04 32.22 6.65
CA ASP A 54 -34.47 31.64 7.92
C ASP A 54 -35.01 30.21 7.81
N GLU A 55 -35.65 29.84 6.70
CA GLU A 55 -36.21 28.49 6.49
C GLU A 55 -35.13 27.49 6.07
N ALA A 56 -34.16 27.92 5.25
CA ALA A 56 -32.96 27.13 4.96
C ALA A 56 -32.09 26.92 6.21
N MET A 57 -31.98 27.94 7.07
CA MET A 57 -31.23 27.85 8.32
C MET A 57 -31.93 26.96 9.36
N GLN A 58 -33.27 27.01 9.44
CA GLN A 58 -34.07 26.11 10.28
C GLN A 58 -34.08 24.67 9.76
N ALA A 59 -34.10 24.46 8.44
CA ALA A 59 -33.95 23.13 7.83
C ALA A 59 -32.57 22.54 8.13
N ALA A 60 -31.50 23.34 8.03
CA ALA A 60 -30.14 22.93 8.39
C ALA A 60 -30.01 22.60 9.89
N MET A 61 -30.66 23.37 10.77
CA MET A 61 -30.69 23.06 12.21
C MET A 61 -31.50 21.80 12.54
N LYS A 62 -32.65 21.56 11.88
CA LYS A 62 -33.44 20.32 12.06
C LYS A 62 -32.73 19.08 11.52
N VAL A 63 -31.90 19.20 10.48
CA VAL A 63 -31.05 18.11 9.99
C VAL A 63 -29.89 17.85 10.96
N LYS A 64 -29.30 18.89 11.54
CA LYS A 64 -28.22 18.75 12.55
C LYS A 64 -28.72 18.16 13.88
N ALA A 65 -29.96 18.44 14.27
CA ALA A 65 -30.61 17.90 15.48
C ALA A 65 -30.95 16.39 15.41
N LYS A 66 -30.98 15.80 14.21
CA LYS A 66 -31.22 14.35 14.00
C LYS A 66 -29.95 13.52 13.84
N MET A 67 -28.78 14.15 13.90
CA MET A 67 -27.50 13.44 13.93
C MET A 67 -27.04 13.33 15.38
N ASN A 68 -27.24 12.13 15.95
CA ASN A 68 -26.68 11.75 17.23
C ASN A 68 -25.15 11.98 17.21
N PRO A 69 -24.59 12.88 18.04
CA PRO A 69 -23.16 13.19 18.02
C PRO A 69 -22.29 12.06 18.58
N ASN A 70 -22.86 10.98 19.09
CA ASN A 70 -22.11 9.81 19.57
C ASN A 70 -21.89 8.77 18.46
N LYS A 71 -21.20 9.15 17.40
CA LYS A 71 -20.42 8.17 16.61
C LYS A 71 -18.97 8.36 16.98
N ASN A 72 -18.58 7.77 18.10
CA ASN A 72 -17.17 7.59 18.46
C ASN A 72 -16.55 6.79 17.31
N LEU A 73 -15.80 7.49 16.44
CA LEU A 73 -14.89 6.86 15.50
C LEU A 73 -13.82 6.19 16.36
N ASN A 74 -14.05 4.92 16.67
CA ASN A 74 -13.05 4.09 17.33
C ASN A 74 -11.92 3.85 16.31
N VAL A 75 -10.94 4.74 16.32
CA VAL A 75 -9.65 4.54 15.67
C VAL A 75 -8.93 3.48 16.52
N ASN A 76 -9.16 2.21 16.18
CA ASN A 76 -8.42 1.11 16.76
C ASN A 76 -6.97 1.21 16.30
N TYR A 77 -6.07 1.62 17.18
CA TYR A 77 -4.64 1.37 17.02
C TYR A 77 -4.40 -0.15 17.08
N ALA A 78 -3.38 -0.63 16.37
CA ALA A 78 -3.03 -2.04 16.32
C ALA A 78 -2.69 -2.56 17.73
N GLY A 79 -3.69 -3.17 18.40
CA GLY A 79 -3.56 -3.71 19.75
C GLY A 79 -4.87 -3.82 20.55
N GLU A 80 -5.92 -3.06 20.21
CA GLU A 80 -7.17 -3.06 20.99
C GLU A 80 -8.16 -4.14 20.50
N SER A 81 -8.22 -5.29 21.18
CA SER A 81 -9.19 -6.36 20.85
C SER A 81 -10.58 -6.03 21.41
N SER A 82 -11.44 -5.44 20.58
CA SER A 82 -12.88 -5.37 20.88
C SER A 82 -13.53 -6.74 20.66
N SER A 83 -13.74 -7.47 21.75
CA SER A 83 -14.43 -8.77 21.82
C SER A 83 -15.95 -8.61 21.72
N ALA A 84 -16.46 -8.01 20.64
CA ALA A 84 -17.88 -8.05 20.30
C ALA A 84 -18.09 -9.04 19.14
N PRO A 85 -18.91 -10.09 19.29
CA PRO A 85 -19.18 -11.02 18.19
C PRO A 85 -20.00 -10.30 17.12
N LEU A 86 -19.34 -9.82 16.07
CA LEU A 86 -20.01 -9.37 14.86
C LEU A 86 -20.79 -10.56 14.29
N LYS A 87 -22.13 -10.51 14.36
CA LYS A 87 -23.00 -11.45 13.65
C LYS A 87 -22.80 -11.25 12.15
N ARG A 88 -21.89 -12.04 11.56
CA ARG A 88 -21.66 -12.09 10.11
C ARG A 88 -22.84 -12.80 9.48
N THR A 89 -23.85 -12.05 9.07
CA THR A 89 -24.90 -12.58 8.20
C THR A 89 -24.24 -12.97 6.88
N ARG A 90 -24.42 -14.23 6.47
CA ARG A 90 -23.91 -14.69 5.17
C ARG A 90 -24.69 -13.96 4.08
N PRO A 91 -24.00 -13.35 3.10
CA PRO A 91 -24.69 -12.66 2.02
C PRO A 91 -25.51 -13.68 1.20
N SER A 92 -26.76 -13.35 0.91
CA SER A 92 -27.60 -14.11 -0.02
C SER A 92 -27.01 -14.07 -1.43
N LEU A 93 -27.18 -15.15 -2.20
CA LEU A 93 -26.68 -15.28 -3.57
C LEU A 93 -27.15 -14.12 -4.48
N ASP A 94 -28.41 -13.70 -4.32
CA ASP A 94 -28.96 -12.56 -5.06
C ASP A 94 -28.23 -11.25 -4.76
N LYS A 95 -27.74 -11.10 -3.52
CA LYS A 95 -26.96 -9.92 -3.12
C LYS A 95 -25.61 -9.93 -3.82
N LEU A 96 -24.95 -11.08 -3.87
CA LEU A 96 -23.67 -11.24 -4.57
C LEU A 96 -23.82 -11.00 -6.07
N LEU A 97 -24.87 -11.54 -6.71
CA LEU A 97 -25.15 -11.30 -8.12
C LEU A 97 -25.45 -9.82 -8.40
N SER A 98 -26.18 -9.16 -7.50
CA SER A 98 -26.44 -7.72 -7.60
C SER A 98 -25.17 -6.87 -7.45
N GLU A 99 -24.17 -7.33 -6.69
CA GLU A 99 -22.89 -6.65 -6.54
C GLU A 99 -21.95 -6.88 -7.72
N VAL A 100 -22.03 -8.04 -8.39
CA VAL A 100 -21.25 -8.31 -9.61
C VAL A 100 -21.80 -7.52 -10.80
N THR A 101 -23.13 -7.41 -10.90
CA THR A 101 -23.78 -6.67 -11.99
C THR A 101 -23.67 -5.15 -11.83
N LYS A 102 -23.64 -4.64 -10.59
CA LYS A 102 -23.45 -3.22 -10.30
C LYS A 102 -21.98 -2.89 -10.17
N LYS A 103 -21.39 -2.31 -11.23
CA LYS A 103 -20.04 -1.74 -11.19
C LYS A 103 -19.96 -0.70 -10.07
N LYS A 104 -19.35 -1.06 -8.93
CA LYS A 104 -19.13 -0.12 -7.82
C LYS A 104 -18.35 1.08 -8.35
N PRO A 105 -18.76 2.33 -8.05
CA PRO A 105 -18.01 3.50 -8.48
C PRO A 105 -16.62 3.43 -7.87
N LEU A 106 -15.62 3.14 -8.69
CA LEU A 106 -14.23 3.08 -8.24
C LEU A 106 -13.83 4.50 -7.85
N ASN A 107 -13.67 4.73 -6.55
CA ASN A 107 -13.08 5.95 -6.04
C ASN A 107 -11.59 6.01 -6.43
N SER A 108 -10.97 7.18 -6.33
CA SER A 108 -9.55 7.36 -6.67
C SER A 108 -8.64 6.42 -5.87
N LEU A 109 -9.01 6.08 -4.63
CA LEU A 109 -8.28 5.14 -3.78
C LEU A 109 -8.30 3.71 -4.35
N ALA A 110 -9.47 3.23 -4.77
CA ALA A 110 -9.69 1.92 -5.33
C ALA A 110 -9.06 1.80 -6.72
N LYS A 111 -9.12 2.86 -7.54
CA LYS A 111 -8.40 2.91 -8.81
C LYS A 111 -6.90 2.82 -8.60
N SER A 112 -6.35 3.61 -7.67
CA SER A 112 -4.92 3.54 -7.35
C SER A 112 -4.53 2.15 -6.85
N GLN A 113 -5.32 1.53 -5.98
CA GLN A 113 -5.06 0.17 -5.54
C GLN A 113 -5.03 -0.82 -6.71
N VAL A 114 -6.02 -0.76 -7.61
CA VAL A 114 -6.05 -1.60 -8.82
C VAL A 114 -4.86 -1.33 -9.73
N ASP A 115 -4.46 -0.08 -9.90
CA ASP A 115 -3.28 0.30 -10.69
C ASP A 115 -1.99 -0.23 -10.07
N TRP A 116 -1.87 -0.25 -8.74
CA TRP A 116 -0.75 -0.87 -8.03
C TRP A 116 -0.70 -2.38 -8.23
N GLU A 117 -1.84 -3.06 -8.15
CA GLU A 117 -1.92 -4.50 -8.43
C GLU A 117 -1.49 -4.79 -9.87
N ASN A 118 -2.09 -4.11 -10.85
CA ASN A 118 -1.73 -4.25 -12.27
C ASN A 118 -0.25 -3.92 -12.54
N TYR A 119 0.33 -2.93 -11.84
CA TYR A 119 1.73 -2.56 -12.00
C TYR A 119 2.68 -3.64 -11.48
N LYS A 120 2.36 -4.24 -10.32
CA LYS A 120 3.13 -5.36 -9.77
C LYS A 120 3.12 -6.56 -10.73
N ASP A 121 1.97 -6.86 -11.32
CA ASP A 121 1.80 -7.98 -12.26
C ASP A 121 2.58 -7.74 -13.55
N LYS A 122 2.49 -6.53 -14.12
CA LYS A 122 3.21 -6.16 -15.35
C LYS A 122 4.73 -6.29 -15.23
N LEU A 123 5.27 -5.97 -14.07
CA LEU A 123 6.72 -6.03 -13.84
C LEU A 123 7.17 -7.34 -13.19
N GLY A 124 6.25 -8.23 -12.82
CA GLY A 124 6.57 -9.48 -12.13
C GLY A 124 7.29 -9.26 -10.78
N ILE A 125 7.11 -8.10 -10.14
CA ILE A 125 7.81 -7.72 -8.90
C ILE A 125 7.13 -8.35 -7.67
N GLU A 126 6.01 -9.04 -7.83
CA GLU A 126 5.27 -9.65 -6.73
C GLU A 126 6.16 -10.58 -5.89
N ASP A 127 6.92 -11.46 -6.55
CA ASP A 127 7.81 -12.43 -5.89
C ASP A 127 8.94 -11.74 -5.10
N THR A 128 9.57 -10.72 -5.69
CA THR A 128 10.66 -10.01 -5.03
C THR A 128 10.14 -9.17 -3.86
N LEU A 129 8.97 -8.56 -4.01
CA LEU A 129 8.31 -7.81 -2.94
C LEU A 129 7.84 -8.72 -1.80
N SER A 130 7.31 -9.90 -2.11
CA SER A 130 6.91 -10.91 -1.13
C SER A 130 8.11 -11.44 -0.33
N LYS A 131 9.25 -11.67 -1.00
CA LYS A 131 10.51 -12.08 -0.36
C LYS A 131 11.17 -10.98 0.47
N ASN A 132 10.94 -9.71 0.13
CA ASN A 132 11.46 -8.57 0.91
C ASN A 132 10.54 -8.15 2.06
N ARG A 133 9.26 -8.57 2.04
CA ARG A 133 8.33 -8.37 3.16
C ARG A 133 8.63 -9.34 4.32
N LYS A 134 7.93 -9.14 5.44
CA LYS A 134 8.06 -9.96 6.66
C LYS A 134 7.98 -11.47 6.40
N SER A 135 7.20 -11.90 5.40
CA SER A 135 7.12 -13.29 4.93
C SER A 135 8.47 -13.88 4.55
N GLY A 136 9.29 -13.16 3.78
CA GLY A 136 10.62 -13.65 3.42
C GLY A 136 11.61 -13.65 4.59
N PHE A 137 11.42 -12.77 5.59
CA PHE A 137 12.20 -12.85 6.83
C PHE A 137 11.88 -14.13 7.61
N ILE A 138 10.61 -14.50 7.77
CA ILE A 138 10.20 -15.75 8.43
C ILE A 138 10.79 -16.95 7.69
N GLN A 139 10.67 -17.00 6.37
CA GLN A 139 11.24 -18.07 5.54
C GLN A 139 12.77 -18.19 5.73
N LYS A 140 13.49 -17.06 5.81
CA LYS A 140 14.93 -17.05 6.08
C LYS A 140 15.26 -17.58 7.47
N GLN A 141 14.47 -17.21 8.49
CA GLN A 141 14.66 -17.71 9.86
C GLN A 141 14.42 -19.21 9.96
N GLU A 142 13.34 -19.72 9.37
CA GLU A 142 13.03 -21.15 9.32
C GLU A 142 14.14 -21.94 8.62
N PHE A 143 14.65 -21.41 7.50
CA PHE A 143 15.78 -22.00 6.80
C PHE A 143 17.04 -22.06 7.67
N LEU A 144 17.36 -20.98 8.40
CA LEU A 144 18.50 -20.96 9.31
C LEU A 144 18.34 -21.94 10.47
N GLN A 145 17.14 -22.08 11.03
CA GLN A 145 16.86 -23.05 12.08
C GLN A 145 17.03 -24.49 11.57
N THR A 146 16.39 -24.82 10.45
CA THR A 146 16.47 -26.15 9.82
C THR A 146 17.91 -26.53 9.46
N THR A 147 18.69 -25.57 8.95
CA THR A 147 20.09 -25.79 8.58
C THR A 147 20.95 -26.06 9.82
N LYS A 148 20.77 -25.27 10.89
CA LYS A 148 21.45 -25.48 12.18
C LYS A 148 21.12 -26.84 12.78
N GLU A 149 19.87 -27.27 12.71
CA GLU A 149 19.45 -28.59 13.19
C GLU A 149 20.12 -29.71 12.39
N ARG A 150 20.13 -29.61 11.06
CA ARG A 150 20.80 -30.58 10.19
C ARG A 150 22.30 -30.67 10.47
N GLU A 151 22.96 -29.54 10.68
CA GLU A 151 24.38 -29.49 11.05
C GLU A 151 24.62 -30.16 12.41
N LYS A 152 23.81 -29.82 13.41
CA LYS A 152 23.85 -30.43 14.75
C LYS A 152 23.67 -31.95 14.67
N ASP A 153 22.72 -32.42 13.88
CA ASP A 153 22.48 -33.85 13.68
C ASP A 153 23.68 -34.51 13.03
N HIS A 154 24.26 -33.90 12.00
CA HIS A 154 25.48 -34.38 11.36
C HIS A 154 26.64 -34.52 12.35
N ILE A 155 26.88 -33.49 13.17
CA ILE A 155 27.90 -33.50 14.22
C ILE A 155 27.60 -34.57 15.27
N SER A 156 26.35 -34.72 15.70
CA SER A 156 25.94 -35.74 16.66
C SER A 156 26.19 -37.16 16.13
N ASN A 157 25.92 -37.38 14.84
CA ASN A 157 26.18 -38.65 14.16
C ASN A 157 27.68 -38.92 14.10
N LEU A 158 28.48 -37.90 13.80
CA LEU A 158 29.95 -38.03 13.72
C LEU A 158 30.56 -38.32 15.09
N LYS A 159 30.06 -37.68 16.16
CA LYS A 159 30.45 -37.95 17.54
C LYS A 159 30.10 -39.37 17.97
N ARG A 160 28.91 -39.87 17.61
CA ARG A 160 28.50 -41.26 17.88
C ARG A 160 29.34 -42.28 17.11
N LYS A 161 29.78 -41.94 15.89
CA LYS A 161 30.60 -42.81 15.03
C LYS A 161 32.07 -42.85 15.40
N LYS A 162 32.57 -41.95 16.25
CA LYS A 162 33.92 -42.06 16.83
C LYS A 162 33.79 -42.84 18.15
N PRO A 163 33.89 -44.18 18.14
CA PRO A 163 34.09 -44.90 19.39
C PRO A 163 35.41 -44.39 19.99
N ASN A 164 35.39 -44.10 21.30
CA ASN A 164 36.58 -43.75 22.06
C ASN A 164 37.70 -44.75 21.72
N GLN A 165 38.73 -44.28 21.01
CA GLN A 165 40.03 -44.95 20.91
C GLN A 165 40.94 -44.40 22.01
#